data_AF-A0A165FCH9-F1
#
_entry.id   AF-A0A165FCH9-F1
#
_cell.length_a   1.000
_cell.length_b   1.000
_cell.length_c   1.000
_cell.angle_alpha   90.00
_cell.angle_beta   90.00
_cell.angle_gamma   90.00
#
_symmetry.space_group_name_H-M   'P 1'
#
loop_
_entity.id
_entity.type
_entity.pdbx_description
1 polymer ?
#
loop_
_entity_poly.entity_id
_entity_poly.type
_entity_poly.pdbx_seq_one_letter_code
_entity_poly.pdbx_strand_id
1 'polypeptide(L)'
;MQRATSQNSPLFLSLNCKLSRPKLSSSSAQLTNALTTLCYTSYPTFLSIHATISTLTSSLSSLSSSLDALISSLPALENSARSFAEDTREIQKERRKAAFVLEHHDKLYDVLSLPLLLDSCVRNHSYTDVLLANHSNSLSQRFPSNPLVQSVKAECDARVQAMLGQLLRMLIEQAKLPGLFRAAGFLRKMDVLTEPELALAFLTGRGTYLESLFKTVEIEKKAI
;
A
#
# COMPACT_ATOMS: atom_id res chain seq x y z
N MET A 1 -77.28 -82.30 -50.05
CA MET A 1 -77.77 -82.67 -48.70
C MET A 1 -78.04 -81.41 -47.91
N GLN A 2 -79.27 -81.27 -47.39
CA GLN A 2 -79.72 -80.66 -46.11
C GLN A 2 -78.98 -79.40 -45.60
N ARG A 3 -79.58 -78.28 -45.17
CA ARG A 3 -80.84 -77.96 -44.46
C ARG A 3 -80.99 -76.42 -44.58
N ALA A 4 -82.13 -75.87 -44.98
CA ALA A 4 -83.23 -75.41 -44.13
C ALA A 4 -82.91 -74.22 -43.18
N THR A 5 -83.84 -73.26 -43.19
CA THR A 5 -84.16 -72.23 -42.16
C THR A 5 -83.34 -70.95 -42.13
N SER A 6 -83.96 -69.84 -42.54
CA SER A 6 -84.32 -68.76 -41.60
C SER A 6 -85.09 -67.65 -42.32
N GLN A 7 -86.42 -67.81 -42.40
CA GLN A 7 -87.30 -66.67 -42.15
C GLN A 7 -87.38 -66.54 -40.63
N ASN A 8 -86.76 -65.51 -40.04
CA ASN A 8 -87.40 -64.76 -38.97
C ASN A 8 -86.63 -63.50 -38.57
N SER A 9 -87.29 -62.37 -38.86
CA SER A 9 -87.44 -61.21 -37.97
C SER A 9 -86.22 -60.32 -37.63
N PRO A 10 -86.17 -59.08 -38.19
CA PRO A 10 -85.31 -57.98 -37.69
C PRO A 10 -85.72 -57.45 -36.29
N LEU A 11 -86.71 -58.06 -35.62
CA LEU A 11 -87.20 -57.64 -34.31
C LEU A 11 -86.25 -58.04 -33.15
N PHE A 12 -85.44 -59.11 -33.29
CA PHE A 12 -84.60 -59.60 -32.18
C PHE A 12 -83.39 -58.68 -31.89
N LEU A 13 -82.81 -58.07 -32.92
CA LEU A 13 -81.72 -57.07 -32.77
C LEU A 13 -82.23 -55.73 -32.20
N SER A 14 -83.47 -55.35 -32.53
CA SER A 14 -84.07 -54.12 -32.00
C SER A 14 -84.42 -54.22 -30.51
N LEU A 15 -84.69 -55.42 -29.99
CA LEU A 15 -84.91 -55.67 -28.55
C LEU A 15 -83.59 -55.73 -27.76
N ASN A 16 -82.54 -56.32 -28.31
CA ASN A 16 -81.25 -56.42 -27.62
C ASN A 16 -80.54 -55.05 -27.50
N CYS A 17 -80.75 -54.14 -28.45
CA CYS A 17 -80.26 -52.76 -28.36
C CYS A 17 -81.05 -51.91 -27.32
N LYS A 18 -82.36 -52.17 -27.18
CA LYS A 18 -83.18 -51.57 -26.11
C LYS A 18 -82.84 -52.10 -24.71
N LEU A 19 -82.32 -53.33 -24.59
CA LEU A 19 -81.88 -53.92 -23.32
C LEU A 19 -80.39 -53.68 -23.01
N SER A 20 -79.57 -53.33 -24.02
CA SER A 20 -78.16 -52.95 -23.85
C SER A 20 -78.00 -51.47 -23.49
N ARG A 21 -78.86 -50.58 -24.00
CA ARG A 21 -78.93 -49.17 -23.58
C ARG A 21 -79.06 -48.95 -22.06
N PRO A 22 -79.90 -49.68 -21.30
CA PRO A 22 -79.96 -49.54 -19.86
C PRO A 22 -78.72 -50.09 -19.16
N LYS A 23 -77.99 -51.07 -19.74
CA LYS A 23 -76.70 -51.53 -19.17
C LYS A 23 -75.57 -50.53 -19.40
N LEU A 24 -75.51 -49.90 -20.57
CA LEU A 24 -74.53 -48.86 -20.86
C LEU A 24 -74.84 -47.57 -20.11
N SER A 25 -76.12 -47.18 -20.02
CA SER A 25 -76.58 -46.07 -19.19
C SER A 25 -76.37 -46.34 -17.71
N SER A 26 -76.61 -47.57 -17.24
CA SER A 26 -76.31 -47.98 -15.86
C SER A 26 -74.81 -47.98 -15.57
N SER A 27 -73.96 -48.47 -16.48
CA SER A 27 -72.51 -48.46 -16.31
C SER A 27 -71.93 -47.04 -16.41
N SER A 28 -72.49 -46.19 -17.27
CA SER A 28 -72.19 -44.76 -17.33
C SER A 28 -72.62 -44.06 -16.04
N ALA A 29 -73.82 -44.32 -15.56
CA ALA A 29 -74.34 -43.78 -14.31
C ALA A 29 -73.54 -44.29 -13.10
N GLN A 30 -73.06 -45.53 -13.13
CA GLN A 30 -72.17 -46.11 -12.13
C GLN A 30 -70.78 -45.48 -12.18
N LEU A 31 -70.22 -45.23 -13.37
CA LEU A 31 -68.95 -44.51 -13.50
C LEU A 31 -69.09 -43.07 -13.06
N THR A 32 -70.15 -42.36 -13.45
CA THR A 32 -70.39 -40.99 -12.99
C THR A 32 -70.65 -40.95 -11.50
N ASN A 33 -71.39 -41.91 -10.94
CA ASN A 33 -71.56 -42.03 -9.49
C ASN A 33 -70.24 -42.36 -8.80
N ALA A 34 -69.42 -43.27 -9.32
CA ALA A 34 -68.12 -43.57 -8.76
C ALA A 34 -67.18 -42.36 -8.82
N LEU A 35 -67.22 -41.59 -9.91
CA LEU A 35 -66.43 -40.37 -10.09
C LEU A 35 -66.95 -39.24 -9.19
N THR A 36 -68.26 -39.05 -9.06
CA THR A 36 -68.81 -38.05 -8.13
C THR A 36 -68.57 -38.45 -6.68
N THR A 37 -68.71 -39.74 -6.33
CA THR A 37 -68.39 -40.24 -4.98
C THR A 37 -66.91 -40.06 -4.69
N LEU A 38 -66.03 -40.38 -5.65
CA LEU A 38 -64.59 -40.16 -5.53
C LEU A 38 -64.26 -38.66 -5.42
N CYS A 39 -64.89 -37.81 -6.22
CA CYS A 39 -64.73 -36.37 -6.11
C CYS A 39 -65.23 -35.84 -4.78
N TYR A 40 -66.30 -36.40 -4.19
CA TYR A 40 -66.83 -35.98 -2.90
C TYR A 40 -65.98 -36.47 -1.73
N THR A 41 -65.50 -37.72 -1.78
CA THR A 41 -64.64 -38.32 -0.75
C THR A 41 -63.22 -37.79 -0.79
N SER A 42 -62.71 -37.48 -1.99
CA SER A 42 -61.35 -36.95 -2.22
C SER A 42 -61.32 -35.43 -2.37
N TYR A 43 -62.45 -34.75 -2.23
CA TYR A 43 -62.51 -33.28 -2.28
C TYR A 43 -61.52 -32.60 -1.31
N PRO A 44 -61.41 -33.00 -0.03
CA PRO A 44 -60.48 -32.34 0.90
C PRO A 44 -59.00 -32.55 0.51
N THR A 45 -58.66 -33.68 -0.11
CA THR A 45 -57.32 -33.93 -0.64
C THR A 45 -57.03 -33.10 -1.88
N PHE A 46 -57.98 -32.95 -2.81
CA PHE A 46 -57.81 -32.03 -3.93
C PHE A 46 -57.69 -30.57 -3.48
N LEU A 47 -58.46 -30.17 -2.46
CA LEU A 47 -58.39 -28.82 -1.91
C LEU A 47 -57.05 -28.57 -1.20
N SER A 48 -56.53 -29.54 -0.43
CA SER A 48 -55.22 -29.42 0.22
C SER A 48 -54.07 -29.46 -0.80
N ILE A 49 -54.17 -30.28 -1.85
CA ILE A 49 -53.21 -30.29 -2.96
C ILE A 49 -53.23 -28.95 -3.69
N HIS A 50 -54.40 -28.39 -3.99
CA HIS A 50 -54.49 -27.07 -4.62
C HIS A 50 -53.93 -25.96 -3.72
N ALA A 51 -54.24 -25.99 -2.42
CA ALA A 51 -53.68 -25.04 -1.45
C ALA A 51 -52.15 -25.15 -1.39
N THR A 52 -51.60 -26.36 -1.30
CA THR A 52 -50.15 -26.59 -1.26
C THR A 52 -49.47 -26.19 -2.58
N ILE A 53 -50.07 -26.49 -3.73
CA ILE A 53 -49.59 -26.05 -5.06
C ILE A 53 -49.61 -24.53 -5.18
N SER A 54 -50.65 -23.85 -4.70
CA SER A 54 -50.73 -22.40 -4.71
C SER A 54 -49.64 -21.79 -3.83
N THR A 55 -49.44 -22.31 -2.62
CA THR A 55 -48.36 -21.85 -1.72
C THR A 55 -46.97 -22.14 -2.26
N LEU A 56 -46.79 -23.26 -2.96
CA LEU A 56 -45.52 -23.60 -3.61
C LEU A 56 -45.27 -22.63 -4.77
N THR A 57 -46.27 -22.38 -5.60
CA THR A 57 -46.16 -21.46 -6.74
C THR A 57 -45.82 -20.04 -6.28
N SER A 58 -46.46 -19.56 -5.21
CA SER A 58 -46.16 -18.23 -4.65
C SER A 58 -44.76 -18.16 -4.01
N SER A 59 -44.33 -19.23 -3.36
CA SER A 59 -42.98 -19.32 -2.80
C SER A 59 -41.92 -19.36 -3.91
N LEU A 60 -42.18 -20.09 -4.99
CA LEU A 60 -41.29 -20.18 -6.13
C LEU A 60 -41.24 -18.87 -6.92
N SER A 61 -42.36 -18.16 -7.06
CA SER A 61 -42.35 -16.81 -7.64
C SER A 61 -41.61 -15.80 -6.77
N SER A 62 -41.73 -15.91 -5.45
CA SER A 62 -40.99 -15.06 -4.49
C SER A 62 -39.49 -15.37 -4.50
N LEU A 63 -39.13 -16.64 -4.66
CA LEU A 63 -37.75 -17.07 -4.83
C LEU A 63 -37.18 -16.54 -6.16
N SER A 64 -37.94 -16.65 -7.25
CA SER A 64 -37.53 -16.11 -8.56
C SER A 64 -37.28 -14.61 -8.48
N SER A 65 -38.21 -13.84 -7.88
CA SER A 65 -38.02 -12.39 -7.75
C SER A 65 -36.83 -12.02 -6.87
N SER A 66 -36.56 -12.80 -5.81
CA SER A 66 -35.37 -12.62 -4.96
C SER A 66 -34.08 -12.93 -5.72
N LEU A 67 -34.09 -13.95 -6.58
CA LEU A 67 -32.97 -14.32 -7.43
C LEU A 67 -32.71 -13.26 -8.50
N ASP A 68 -33.76 -12.73 -9.14
CA ASP A 68 -33.66 -11.62 -10.09
C ASP A 68 -33.14 -10.34 -9.41
N ALA A 69 -33.61 -10.03 -8.19
CA ALA A 69 -33.09 -8.92 -7.41
C ALA A 69 -31.61 -9.12 -7.05
N LEU A 70 -31.20 -10.33 -6.69
CA LEU A 70 -29.79 -10.66 -6.42
C LEU A 70 -28.93 -10.52 -7.69
N ILE A 71 -29.39 -11.04 -8.82
CA ILE A 71 -28.70 -10.90 -10.12
C ILE A 71 -28.56 -9.43 -10.50
N SER A 72 -29.59 -8.62 -10.26
CA SER A 72 -29.55 -7.17 -10.55
C SER A 72 -28.63 -6.37 -9.63
N SER A 73 -28.40 -6.83 -8.38
CA SER A 73 -27.58 -6.12 -7.39
C SER A 73 -26.10 -6.52 -7.42
N LEU A 74 -25.77 -7.72 -7.92
CA LEU A 74 -24.39 -8.18 -8.13
C LEU A 74 -23.51 -7.20 -8.93
N PRO A 75 -23.94 -6.66 -10.09
CA PRO A 75 -23.12 -5.70 -10.83
C PRO A 75 -22.93 -4.37 -10.10
N ALA A 76 -23.92 -3.93 -9.31
CA ALA A 76 -23.76 -2.74 -8.47
C ALA A 76 -22.69 -2.98 -7.38
N LEU A 77 -22.70 -4.16 -6.74
CA LEU A 77 -21.69 -4.54 -5.76
C LEU A 77 -20.30 -4.68 -6.40
N GLU A 78 -20.20 -5.30 -7.58
CA GLU A 78 -18.94 -5.41 -8.32
C GLU A 78 -18.36 -4.02 -8.65
N ASN A 79 -19.21 -3.10 -9.13
CA ASN A 79 -18.79 -1.75 -9.45
C ASN A 79 -18.34 -0.98 -8.21
N SER A 80 -19.07 -1.07 -7.09
CA SER A 80 -18.66 -0.45 -5.82
C SER A 80 -17.36 -1.06 -5.26
N ALA A 81 -17.16 -2.37 -5.39
CA ALA A 81 -15.92 -3.02 -5.00
C ALA A 81 -14.74 -2.58 -5.88
N ARG A 82 -14.96 -2.44 -7.19
CA ARG A 82 -13.96 -1.95 -8.15
C ARG A 82 -13.58 -0.49 -7.86
N SER A 83 -14.56 0.40 -7.66
CA SER A 83 -14.29 1.80 -7.32
C SER A 83 -13.57 1.91 -5.98
N PHE A 84 -14.00 1.16 -4.96
CA PHE A 84 -13.31 1.13 -3.66
C PHE A 84 -11.86 0.64 -3.78
N ALA A 85 -11.60 -0.36 -4.62
CA ALA A 85 -10.25 -0.85 -4.87
C ALA A 85 -9.37 0.20 -5.57
N GLU A 86 -9.94 0.96 -6.52
CA GLU A 86 -9.24 2.06 -7.19
C GLU A 86 -8.93 3.22 -6.23
N ASP A 87 -9.92 3.68 -5.46
CA ASP A 87 -9.75 4.76 -4.48
C ASP A 87 -8.74 4.38 -3.39
N THR A 88 -8.82 3.14 -2.90
CA THR A 88 -7.91 2.64 -1.88
C THR A 88 -6.49 2.46 -2.41
N ARG A 89 -6.28 2.31 -3.72
CA ARG A 89 -4.96 2.07 -4.30
C ARG A 89 -4.00 3.23 -4.09
N GLU A 90 -4.45 4.47 -4.29
CA GLU A 90 -3.61 5.65 -4.06
C GLU A 90 -3.32 5.83 -2.56
N ILE A 91 -4.32 5.62 -1.69
CA ILE A 91 -4.12 5.63 -0.23
C ILE A 91 -3.09 4.57 0.18
N GLN A 92 -3.17 3.36 -0.37
CA GLN A 92 -2.21 2.29 -0.08
C GLN A 92 -0.82 2.62 -0.60
N LYS A 93 -0.70 3.30 -1.74
CA LYS A 93 0.58 3.75 -2.29
C LYS A 93 1.20 4.84 -1.41
N GLU A 94 0.42 5.79 -0.92
CA GLU A 94 0.89 6.79 0.05
C GLU A 94 1.30 6.14 1.37
N ARG A 95 0.49 5.21 1.90
CA ARG A 95 0.84 4.45 3.11
C ARG A 95 2.11 3.63 2.93
N ARG A 96 2.33 3.02 1.76
CA ARG A 96 3.57 2.30 1.44
C ARG A 96 4.77 3.23 1.39
N LYS A 97 4.63 4.42 0.78
CA LYS A 97 5.68 5.45 0.80
C LYS A 97 5.99 5.89 2.23
N ALA A 98 4.97 6.17 3.04
CA ALA A 98 5.15 6.58 4.43
C ALA A 98 5.80 5.47 5.27
N ALA A 99 5.37 4.22 5.11
CA ALA A 99 5.99 3.07 5.77
C ALA A 99 7.45 2.89 5.36
N PHE A 100 7.77 3.05 4.07
CA PHE A 100 9.14 2.99 3.57
C PHE A 100 10.03 4.10 4.15
N VAL A 101 9.50 5.32 4.26
CA VAL A 101 10.21 6.42 4.93
C VAL A 101 10.42 6.10 6.41
N LEU A 102 9.42 5.57 7.11
CA LEU A 102 9.54 5.18 8.51
C LEU A 102 10.56 4.07 8.72
N GLU A 103 10.64 3.08 7.83
CA GLU A 103 11.63 2.00 7.93
C GLU A 103 13.07 2.50 7.75
N HIS A 104 13.27 3.55 6.96
CA HIS A 104 14.59 4.10 6.66
C HIS A 104 14.86 5.47 7.30
N HIS A 105 14.00 5.92 8.21
CA HIS A 105 14.09 7.24 8.80
C HIS A 105 15.39 7.42 9.60
N ASP A 106 15.85 6.38 10.31
CA ASP A 106 17.11 6.41 11.07
C ASP A 106 18.30 6.70 10.15
N LYS A 107 18.38 6.02 9.01
CA LYS A 107 19.47 6.21 8.03
C LYS A 107 19.41 7.59 7.39
N LEU A 108 18.21 8.11 7.14
CA LEU A 108 18.03 9.47 6.63
C LEU A 108 18.44 10.50 7.70
N TYR A 109 18.07 10.26 8.95
CA TYR A 109 18.47 11.08 10.08
C TYR A 109 20.00 11.10 10.22
N ASP A 110 20.66 9.95 10.15
CA ASP A 110 22.12 9.86 10.21
C ASP A 110 22.78 10.72 9.12
N VAL A 111 22.30 10.63 7.87
CA VAL A 111 22.82 11.44 6.76
C VAL A 111 22.59 12.94 6.98
N LEU A 112 21.39 13.32 7.43
CA LEU A 112 21.05 14.72 7.72
C LEU A 112 21.76 15.26 8.97
N SER A 113 22.20 14.39 9.87
CA SER A 113 22.95 14.76 11.07
C SER A 113 24.43 15.02 10.79
N LEU A 114 24.98 14.58 9.64
CA LEU A 114 26.40 14.72 9.31
C LEU A 114 26.92 16.18 9.41
N PRO A 115 26.25 17.21 8.84
CA PRO A 115 26.73 18.59 8.96
C PRO A 115 26.70 19.11 10.41
N LEU A 116 25.70 18.71 11.19
CA LEU A 116 25.57 19.08 12.60
C LEU A 116 26.65 18.42 13.46
N LEU A 117 26.94 17.15 13.20
CA LEU A 117 28.01 16.41 13.87
C LEU A 117 29.37 17.01 13.52
N LEU A 118 29.59 17.37 12.26
CA LEU A 118 30.80 18.06 11.82
C LEU A 118 30.94 19.41 12.52
N ASP A 119 29.89 20.22 12.57
CA ASP A 119 29.91 21.52 13.27
C ASP A 119 30.21 21.38 14.78
N SER A 120 29.72 20.32 15.43
CA SER A 120 30.05 20.00 16.82
C SER A 120 31.50 19.53 17.00
N CYS A 121 32.00 18.71 16.09
CA CYS A 121 33.36 18.20 16.14
C CYS A 121 34.39 19.31 15.88
N VAL A 122 34.11 20.24 14.96
CA VAL A 122 34.89 21.47 14.73
C VAL A 122 35.04 22.28 16.01
N ARG A 123 33.95 22.49 16.77
CA ARG A 123 34.00 23.18 18.07
C ARG A 123 34.85 22.42 19.11
N ASN A 124 34.76 21.10 19.10
CA ASN A 124 35.44 20.24 20.07
C ASN A 124 36.90 19.91 19.68
N HIS A 125 37.38 20.38 18.52
CA HIS A 125 38.73 20.13 17.98
C HIS A 125 39.09 18.63 17.97
N SER A 126 38.12 17.78 17.59
CA SER A 126 38.21 16.32 17.67
C SER A 126 38.63 15.66 16.36
N TYR A 127 39.33 14.52 16.45
CA TYR A 127 39.85 13.78 15.29
C TYR A 127 38.78 13.18 14.37
N THR A 128 37.52 13.20 14.79
CA THR A 128 36.37 12.66 14.06
C THR A 128 35.99 13.47 12.83
N ASP A 129 36.37 14.75 12.75
CA ASP A 129 36.02 15.67 11.65
C ASP A 129 36.44 15.15 10.27
N VAL A 130 37.65 14.62 10.17
CA VAL A 130 38.21 14.16 8.89
C VAL A 130 37.45 12.95 8.35
N LEU A 131 37.08 12.02 9.22
CA LEU A 131 36.32 10.82 8.82
C LEU A 131 34.92 11.19 8.34
N LEU A 132 34.27 12.16 9.00
CA LEU A 132 32.94 12.65 8.62
C LEU A 132 32.96 13.40 7.28
N ALA A 133 33.99 14.23 7.04
CA ALA A 133 34.18 14.90 5.76
C ALA A 133 34.42 13.90 4.61
N ASN A 134 35.27 12.90 4.83
CA ASN A 134 35.52 11.83 3.85
C ASN A 134 34.29 10.97 3.59
N HIS A 135 33.49 10.71 4.63
CA HIS A 135 32.21 10.00 4.51
C HIS A 135 31.21 10.80 3.66
N SER A 136 31.08 12.11 3.90
CA SER A 136 30.23 13.00 3.09
C SER A 136 30.64 13.00 1.62
N ASN A 137 31.95 13.05 1.34
CA ASN A 137 32.45 13.01 -0.03
C ASN A 137 32.19 11.64 -0.69
N SER A 138 32.38 10.54 0.04
CA SER A 138 32.08 9.18 -0.42
C SER A 138 30.59 8.99 -0.71
N LEU A 139 29.71 9.57 0.12
CA LEU A 139 28.27 9.53 -0.04
C LEU A 139 27.83 10.28 -1.31
N SER A 140 28.41 11.46 -1.56
CA SER A 140 28.16 12.23 -2.78
C SER A 140 28.60 11.51 -4.05
N GLN A 141 29.74 10.82 -4.03
CA GLN A 141 30.21 10.03 -5.17
C GLN A 141 29.30 8.83 -5.43
N ARG A 142 28.74 8.21 -4.38
CA ARG A 142 27.85 7.06 -4.51
C ARG A 142 26.44 7.43 -5.00
N PHE A 143 25.98 8.65 -4.71
CA PHE A 143 24.65 9.14 -5.10
C PHE A 143 24.73 10.51 -5.81
N PRO A 144 25.30 10.57 -7.03
CA PRO A 144 25.53 11.84 -7.71
C PRO A 144 24.26 12.51 -8.21
N SER A 145 23.18 11.76 -8.47
CA SER A 145 21.92 12.32 -9.02
C SER A 145 20.94 12.82 -7.95
N ASN A 146 21.22 12.61 -6.65
CA ASN A 146 20.29 12.99 -5.59
C ASN A 146 20.57 14.42 -5.08
N PRO A 147 19.64 15.37 -5.23
CA PRO A 147 19.85 16.77 -4.82
C PRO A 147 20.00 16.93 -3.31
N LEU A 148 19.38 16.07 -2.49
CA LEU A 148 19.50 16.14 -1.03
C LEU A 148 20.92 15.81 -0.57
N VAL A 149 21.53 14.78 -1.16
CA VAL A 149 22.91 14.38 -0.84
C VAL A 149 23.89 15.47 -1.28
N GLN A 150 23.66 16.11 -2.43
CA GLN A 150 24.47 17.24 -2.87
C GLN A 150 24.35 18.45 -1.95
N SER A 151 23.13 18.76 -1.47
CA SER A 151 22.91 19.82 -0.48
C SER A 151 23.65 19.55 0.83
N VAL A 152 23.58 18.32 1.35
CA VAL A 152 24.29 17.92 2.57
C VAL A 152 25.80 18.03 2.38
N LYS A 153 26.33 17.59 1.22
CA LYS A 153 27.75 17.78 0.90
C LYS A 153 28.14 19.25 0.88
N ALA A 154 27.38 20.10 0.20
CA ALA A 154 27.68 21.53 0.13
C ALA A 154 27.71 22.17 1.52
N GLU A 155 26.80 21.77 2.42
CA GLU A 155 26.81 22.22 3.80
C GLU A 155 28.04 21.70 4.57
N CYS A 156 28.41 20.42 4.41
CA CYS A 156 29.64 19.88 4.99
C CYS A 156 30.89 20.64 4.50
N ASP A 157 30.99 20.89 3.19
CA ASP A 157 32.14 21.59 2.59
C ASP A 157 32.26 23.02 3.14
N ALA A 158 31.14 23.73 3.32
CA ALA A 158 31.12 25.06 3.93
C ALA A 158 31.64 25.03 5.38
N ARG A 159 31.28 24.00 6.17
CA ARG A 159 31.77 23.83 7.55
C ARG A 159 33.26 23.49 7.59
N VAL A 160 33.73 22.64 6.67
CA VAL A 160 35.18 22.35 6.50
C VAL A 160 35.96 23.62 6.18
N GLN A 161 35.44 24.47 5.28
CA GLN A 161 36.09 25.74 4.95
C GLN A 161 36.14 26.71 6.14
N ALA A 162 35.06 26.79 6.92
CA ALA A 162 35.03 27.60 8.14
C ALA A 162 36.05 27.09 9.17
N MET A 163 36.15 25.77 9.36
CA MET A 163 37.15 25.12 10.21
C MET A 163 38.57 25.44 9.74
N LEU A 164 38.85 25.40 8.44
CA LEU A 164 40.15 25.75 7.89
C LEU A 164 40.53 27.19 8.27
N GLY A 165 39.61 28.14 8.13
CA GLY A 165 39.82 29.52 8.55
C GLY A 165 40.14 29.65 10.04
N GLN A 166 39.44 28.92 10.90
CA GLN A 166 39.71 28.89 12.34
C GLN A 166 41.09 28.29 12.66
N LEU A 167 41.47 27.19 12.01
CA LEU A 167 42.77 26.56 12.20
C LEU A 167 43.91 27.47 11.76
N LEU A 168 43.78 28.16 10.63
CA LEU A 168 44.77 29.13 10.17
C LEU A 168 44.92 30.29 11.16
N ARG A 169 43.81 30.76 11.74
CA ARG A 169 43.85 31.79 12.78
C ARG A 169 44.53 31.31 14.06
N MET A 170 44.32 30.05 14.46
CA MET A 170 45.05 29.44 15.58
C MET A 170 46.57 29.36 15.37
N LEU A 171 47.05 29.33 14.12
CA LEU A 171 48.49 29.36 13.81
C LEU A 171 49.10 30.75 14.02
N ILE A 172 48.29 31.80 13.87
CA ILE A 172 48.67 33.21 14.05
C ILE A 172 48.59 33.62 15.53
N GLU A 173 47.65 33.05 16.28
CA GLU A 173 47.45 33.37 17.70
C GLU A 173 48.39 32.59 18.65
N GLN A 174 48.43 32.98 19.93
CA GLN A 174 49.21 32.28 20.95
C GLN A 174 48.58 30.92 21.28
N ALA A 175 49.10 29.85 20.67
CA ALA A 175 48.68 28.48 20.94
C ALA A 175 49.79 27.63 21.58
N LYS A 176 49.40 26.69 22.44
CA LYS A 176 50.31 25.67 23.00
C LYS A 176 50.76 24.72 21.89
N LEU A 177 52.00 24.25 21.95
CA LEU A 177 52.60 23.33 20.96
C LEU A 177 51.73 22.10 20.61
N PRO A 178 51.06 21.44 21.57
CA PRO A 178 50.15 20.33 21.26
C PRO A 178 48.94 20.74 20.42
N GLY A 179 48.44 21.97 20.57
CA GLY A 179 47.33 22.52 19.77
C GLY A 179 47.76 22.81 18.33
N LEU A 180 48.96 23.35 18.14
CA LEU A 180 49.55 23.60 16.82
C LEU A 180 49.81 22.29 16.06
N PHE A 181 50.33 21.27 16.75
CA PHE A 181 50.57 19.96 16.14
C PHE A 181 49.26 19.29 15.71
N ARG A 182 48.20 19.41 16.53
CA ARG A 182 46.86 18.94 16.15
C ARG A 182 46.35 19.67 14.92
N ALA A 183 46.40 21.01 14.91
CA ALA A 183 45.95 21.82 13.78
C ALA A 183 46.67 21.45 12.47
N ALA A 184 48.01 21.32 12.50
CA ALA A 184 48.79 20.89 11.34
C ALA A 184 48.45 19.45 10.91
N GLY A 185 48.23 18.55 11.87
CA GLY A 185 47.78 17.18 11.61
C GLY A 185 46.40 17.11 10.96
N PHE A 186 45.47 17.99 11.32
CA PHE A 186 44.16 18.12 10.68
C PHE A 186 44.27 18.63 9.25
N LEU A 187 45.02 19.72 9.04
CA LEU A 187 45.21 20.30 7.70
C LEU A 187 45.85 19.28 6.75
N ARG A 188 46.84 18.51 7.22
CA ARG A 188 47.45 17.42 6.44
C ARG A 188 46.47 16.30 6.10
N LYS A 189 45.53 15.98 7.01
CA LYS A 189 44.55 14.90 6.82
C LYS A 189 43.37 15.30 5.94
N MET A 190 43.02 16.58 5.90
CA MET A 190 41.95 17.08 5.03
C MET A 190 42.39 17.21 3.56
N ASP A 191 43.70 17.13 3.29
CA ASP A 191 44.30 17.18 1.94
C ASP A 191 43.87 18.42 1.11
N VAL A 192 43.49 19.49 1.79
CA VAL A 192 43.08 20.76 1.17
C VAL A 192 44.30 21.62 0.80
N LEU A 193 45.40 21.48 1.54
CA LEU A 193 46.65 22.22 1.34
C LEU A 193 47.76 21.23 1.05
N THR A 194 48.55 21.51 0.01
CA THR A 194 49.76 20.72 -0.25
C THR A 194 50.79 20.93 0.85
N GLU A 195 51.65 19.94 1.10
CA GLU A 195 52.69 20.04 2.14
C GLU A 195 53.56 21.32 2.09
N PRO A 196 54.00 21.84 0.91
CA PRO A 196 54.71 23.12 0.86
C PRO A 196 53.82 24.32 1.23
N GLU A 197 52.55 24.34 0.84
CA GLU A 197 51.61 25.40 1.19
C GLU A 197 51.29 25.41 2.69
N LEU A 198 51.16 24.23 3.28
CA LEU A 198 50.99 24.07 4.73
C LEU A 198 52.20 24.60 5.49
N ALA A 199 53.42 24.27 5.04
CA ALA A 199 54.64 24.77 5.66
C ALA A 199 54.75 26.30 5.55
N LEU A 200 54.40 26.88 4.40
CA LEU A 200 54.34 28.33 4.22
C LEU A 200 53.29 28.98 5.13
N ALA A 201 52.06 28.44 5.20
CA ALA A 201 51.00 28.95 6.08
C ALA A 201 51.41 28.89 7.56
N PHE A 202 52.09 27.82 7.98
CA PHE A 202 52.62 27.69 9.33
C PHE A 202 53.72 28.72 9.63
N LEU A 203 54.72 28.85 8.74
CA LEU A 203 55.84 29.76 8.93
C LEU A 203 55.40 31.22 8.90
N THR A 204 54.52 31.59 7.97
CA THR A 204 53.94 32.95 7.90
C THR A 204 53.08 33.25 9.12
N GLY A 205 52.23 32.31 9.55
CA GLY A 205 51.43 32.46 10.78
C GLY A 205 52.30 32.69 12.02
N ARG A 206 53.33 31.86 12.22
CA ARG A 206 54.27 32.02 13.34
C ARG A 206 55.15 33.27 13.21
N GLY A 207 55.51 33.68 12.00
CA GLY A 207 56.22 34.93 11.72
C GLY A 207 55.41 36.15 12.18
N THR A 208 54.14 36.22 11.79
CA THR A 208 53.24 37.32 12.22
C THR A 208 53.01 37.33 13.73
N TYR A 209 52.90 36.16 14.36
CA TYR A 209 52.83 36.03 15.82
C TYR A 209 54.07 36.64 16.49
N LEU A 210 55.28 36.25 16.07
CA LEU A 210 56.52 36.77 16.62
C LEU A 210 56.66 38.28 16.39
N GLU A 211 56.28 38.78 15.22
CA GLU A 211 56.30 40.21 14.92
C GLU A 211 55.37 41.00 15.84
N SER A 212 54.17 40.48 16.13
CA SER A 212 53.24 41.10 17.08
C SER A 212 53.77 41.11 18.52
N LEU A 213 54.48 40.06 18.94
CA LEU A 213 55.18 40.01 20.23
C LEU A 213 56.32 41.04 20.30
N PHE A 214 57.14 41.17 19.26
CA PHE A 214 58.20 42.16 19.23
C PHE A 214 57.64 43.59 19.33
N LYS A 215 56.55 43.89 18.60
CA LYS A 215 55.86 45.18 18.70
C LYS A 215 55.35 45.47 20.10
N THR A 216 54.80 44.49 20.81
CA THR A 216 54.32 44.69 22.19
C THR A 216 55.47 44.96 23.16
N VAL A 217 56.57 44.22 23.07
CA VAL A 217 57.77 44.45 23.89
C VAL A 217 58.42 45.81 23.60
N GLU A 218 58.45 46.24 22.34
CA GLU A 218 59.01 47.53 21.95
C GLU A 218 58.19 48.71 22.46
N ILE A 219 56.86 48.56 22.55
CA ILE A 219 55.96 49.53 23.17
C ILE A 219 56.18 49.61 24.68
N GLU A 220 56.31 48.48 25.38
CA GLU A 220 56.61 48.44 26.82
C GLU A 220 57.95 49.12 27.15
N LYS A 221 58.97 48.93 26.30
CA LYS A 221 60.27 49.59 26.46
C LYS A 221 60.22 51.11 26.27
N LYS A 222 59.24 51.62 25.51
CA LYS A 222 59.08 53.05 25.23
C LYS A 222 58.19 53.77 26.26
N ALA A 223 57.51 53.01 27.12
CA ALA A 223 56.64 53.52 28.19
C ALA A 223 57.34 53.64 29.56
N ILE A 224 58.59 53.18 29.67
CA ILE A 224 59.49 53.28 30.83
C ILE A 224 60.55 54.34 30.52
#